data_AF-A0A059CVV3-F1
#
_entry.id   AF-A0A059CVV3-F1
#
_cell.length_a   1.000
_cell.length_b   1.000
_cell.length_c   1.000
_cell.angle_alpha   90.00
_cell.angle_beta   90.00
_cell.angle_gamma   90.00
#
_symmetry.space_group_name_H-M   'P 1'
#
loop_
_entity.id
_entity.type
_entity.pdbx_description
1 polymer ?
#
loop_
_entity_poly.entity_id
_entity_poly.type
_entity_poly.pdbx_seq_one_letter_code
_entity_poly.pdbx_strand_id
1 'polypeptide(L)'
;MGYLKRGINPLSIKELNFESQYLPVTLKAGLITGTLALAELSDGNKEMVAFGMMNIVGSLTSCYLTTGPFSKSAVNYNAGYKTEMSNILVALSAIIMDAMFGLIEYEEAYSLFKVDEFDFCICMAALVGVAFIGMDVGLLMSVSLAILRSLLYVARPATCKLGSLPDSGLYCDIKQYPLATGIPGILILKLGSPIYFANCSYLKERSFDD
;
A
#
# COMPACT_ATOMS: atom_id res chain seq x y z
N MET A 1 -8.11 -15.04 -37.40
CA MET A 1 -8.54 -16.05 -36.40
C MET A 1 -7.56 -17.21 -36.45
N GLY A 2 -6.75 -17.39 -35.40
CA GLY A 2 -5.83 -18.52 -35.28
C GLY A 2 -6.55 -19.78 -34.78
N TYR A 3 -6.05 -20.95 -35.15
CA TYR A 3 -6.56 -22.23 -34.65
C TYR A 3 -6.29 -22.35 -33.14
N LEU A 4 -7.34 -22.37 -32.32
CA LEU A 4 -7.24 -22.68 -30.89
C LEU A 4 -6.99 -24.17 -30.71
N LYS A 5 -5.83 -24.51 -30.16
CA LYS A 5 -5.45 -25.89 -29.84
C LYS A 5 -6.38 -26.39 -28.72
N ARG A 6 -7.24 -27.36 -29.02
CA ARG A 6 -8.09 -28.02 -28.01
C ARG A 6 -7.24 -28.97 -27.18
N GLY A 7 -7.25 -28.84 -25.87
CA GLY A 7 -6.52 -29.69 -24.93
C GLY A 7 -5.90 -28.91 -23.78
N ILE A 8 -5.29 -29.63 -22.82
CA ILE A 8 -4.48 -29.01 -21.77
C ILE A 8 -3.20 -28.46 -22.40
N ASN A 9 -2.78 -27.27 -21.98
CA ASN A 9 -1.54 -26.69 -22.47
C ASN A 9 -0.34 -27.59 -22.06
N PRO A 10 0.54 -27.99 -23.00
CA PRO A 10 1.71 -28.81 -22.65
C PRO A 10 2.63 -28.09 -21.66
N LEU A 11 3.35 -28.87 -20.85
CA LEU A 11 4.29 -28.34 -19.86
C LEU A 11 5.36 -27.47 -20.52
N SER A 12 5.44 -26.20 -20.11
CA SER A 12 6.35 -25.17 -20.65
C SER A 12 7.79 -25.30 -20.16
N ILE A 13 8.12 -26.38 -19.42
CA ILE A 13 9.43 -26.62 -18.78
C ILE A 13 10.58 -26.60 -19.81
N LYS A 14 10.30 -26.99 -21.06
CA LYS A 14 11.29 -27.02 -22.15
C LYS A 14 11.47 -25.67 -22.86
N GLU A 15 10.59 -24.70 -22.61
CA GLU A 15 10.57 -23.36 -23.23
C GLU A 15 11.11 -22.28 -22.27
N LEU A 16 11.72 -22.68 -21.15
CA LEU A 16 12.36 -21.78 -20.20
C LEU A 16 13.64 -21.20 -20.82
N ASN A 17 13.48 -20.10 -21.54
CA ASN A 17 14.61 -19.36 -22.09
C ASN A 17 15.12 -18.35 -21.05
N PHE A 18 16.28 -18.63 -20.46
CA PHE A 18 16.97 -17.75 -19.49
C PHE A 18 17.91 -16.76 -20.19
N GLU A 19 17.50 -16.23 -21.34
CA GLU A 19 18.29 -15.27 -22.08
C GLU A 19 18.39 -13.94 -21.32
N SER A 20 19.59 -13.34 -21.32
CA SER A 20 19.86 -12.09 -20.60
C SER A 20 18.94 -10.93 -21.02
N GLN A 21 18.34 -11.00 -22.21
CA GLN A 21 17.44 -9.97 -22.74
C GLN A 21 16.09 -9.90 -22.01
N TYR A 22 15.59 -11.01 -21.46
CA TYR A 22 14.25 -11.07 -20.83
C TYR A 22 14.29 -11.04 -19.29
N LEU A 23 15.45 -11.32 -18.69
CA LEU A 23 15.68 -11.21 -17.25
C LEU A 23 15.26 -9.85 -16.65
N PRO A 24 15.65 -8.68 -17.20
CA PRO A 24 15.29 -7.40 -16.57
C PRO A 24 13.78 -7.12 -16.61
N VAL A 25 13.09 -7.54 -17.67
CA VAL A 25 11.62 -7.36 -17.79
C VAL A 25 10.89 -8.27 -16.81
N THR A 26 11.34 -9.51 -16.67
CA THR A 26 10.78 -10.50 -15.74
C THR A 26 10.99 -10.08 -14.28
N LEU A 27 12.17 -9.56 -13.96
CA LEU A 27 12.49 -9.07 -12.62
C LEU A 27 11.65 -7.84 -12.25
N LYS A 28 11.44 -6.91 -13.20
CA LYS A 28 10.52 -5.77 -13.01
C LYS A 28 9.08 -6.21 -12.74
N ALA A 29 8.54 -7.13 -13.56
CA ALA A 29 7.18 -7.64 -13.37
C ALA A 29 7.02 -8.38 -12.03
N GLY A 30 8.03 -9.14 -11.62
CA GLY A 30 8.09 -9.79 -10.31
C GLY A 30 8.10 -8.80 -9.15
N LEU A 31 8.88 -7.71 -9.27
CA LEU A 31 8.93 -6.64 -8.27
C LEU A 31 7.57 -5.96 -8.10
N ILE A 32 6.91 -5.60 -9.21
CA ILE A 32 5.58 -4.97 -9.21
C ILE A 32 4.51 -5.89 -8.61
N THR A 33 4.58 -7.18 -8.93
CA THR A 33 3.65 -8.17 -8.37
C THR A 33 3.89 -8.37 -6.87
N GLY A 34 5.16 -8.33 -6.44
CA GLY A 34 5.52 -8.40 -5.03
C GLY A 34 5.05 -7.17 -4.24
N THR A 35 5.22 -5.96 -4.77
CA THR A 35 4.75 -4.73 -4.10
C THR A 35 3.22 -4.68 -4.02
N LEU A 36 2.52 -5.10 -5.08
CA LEU A 36 1.06 -5.19 -5.06
C LEU A 36 0.58 -6.27 -4.07
N ALA A 37 1.21 -7.44 -4.07
CA ALA A 37 0.90 -8.49 -3.11
C ALA A 37 1.09 -8.00 -1.67
N LEU A 38 2.16 -7.26 -1.35
CA LEU A 38 2.38 -6.71 -0.01
C LEU A 38 1.30 -5.73 0.44
N ALA A 39 0.70 -4.99 -0.49
CA ALA A 39 -0.35 -4.01 -0.17
C ALA A 39 -1.68 -4.67 0.23
N GLU A 40 -1.96 -5.91 -0.20
CA GLU A 40 -3.27 -6.57 -0.08
C GLU A 40 -3.40 -7.53 1.11
N LEU A 41 -2.40 -7.65 1.98
CA LEU A 41 -2.31 -8.75 2.94
C LEU A 41 -3.00 -8.45 4.27
N SER A 42 -4.11 -9.15 4.54
CA SER A 42 -4.74 -9.22 5.86
C SER A 42 -4.06 -10.28 6.76
N ASP A 43 -3.45 -11.32 6.17
CA ASP A 43 -2.72 -12.39 6.90
C ASP A 43 -1.42 -12.79 6.14
N GLY A 44 -0.47 -11.86 6.13
CA GLY A 44 0.49 -11.73 5.03
C GLY A 44 1.48 -12.86 4.77
N ASN A 45 1.79 -13.69 5.76
CA ASN A 45 2.78 -14.75 5.54
C ASN A 45 2.22 -15.92 4.73
N LYS A 46 0.96 -16.33 4.96
CA LYS A 46 0.37 -17.49 4.28
C LYS A 46 -0.10 -17.14 2.87
N GLU A 47 -0.70 -15.96 2.74
CA GLU A 47 -1.25 -15.49 1.47
C GLU A 47 -0.14 -15.15 0.47
N MET A 48 0.97 -14.53 0.92
CA MET A 48 2.13 -14.28 0.05
C MET A 48 2.77 -15.57 -0.47
N VAL A 49 2.86 -16.61 0.37
CA VAL A 49 3.36 -17.93 -0.05
C VAL A 49 2.41 -18.58 -1.05
N ALA A 50 1.10 -18.48 -0.86
CA ALA A 50 0.10 -19.00 -1.78
C ALA A 50 0.18 -18.33 -3.16
N PHE A 51 0.32 -17.00 -3.22
CA PHE A 51 0.53 -16.27 -4.49
C PHE A 51 1.83 -16.65 -5.18
N GLY A 52 2.92 -16.78 -4.41
CA GLY A 52 4.20 -17.25 -4.94
C GLY A 52 4.07 -18.65 -5.56
N MET A 53 3.43 -19.59 -4.86
CA MET A 53 3.20 -20.93 -5.37
C MET A 53 2.30 -20.95 -6.61
N MET A 54 1.23 -20.16 -6.64
CA MET A 54 0.34 -20.05 -7.79
C MET A 54 1.07 -19.58 -9.04
N ASN A 55 1.94 -18.57 -8.92
CA ASN A 55 2.72 -18.06 -10.03
C ASN A 55 3.78 -19.06 -10.51
N ILE A 56 4.42 -19.81 -9.60
CA ILE A 56 5.35 -20.89 -9.97
C ILE A 56 4.63 -21.99 -10.74
N VAL A 57 3.52 -22.50 -10.20
CA VAL A 57 2.74 -23.58 -10.84
C VAL A 57 2.15 -23.10 -12.17
N GLY A 58 1.62 -21.88 -12.23
CA GLY A 58 1.08 -21.28 -13.45
C GLY A 58 2.12 -21.10 -14.55
N SER A 59 3.37 -20.77 -14.19
CA SER A 59 4.46 -20.67 -15.17
C SER A 59 4.75 -22.00 -15.88
N LEU A 60 4.55 -23.14 -15.20
CA LEU A 60 4.73 -24.48 -15.78
C LEU A 60 3.66 -24.80 -16.82
N THR A 61 2.49 -24.18 -16.72
CA THR A 61 1.38 -24.31 -17.66
C THR A 61 1.28 -23.14 -18.66
N SER A 62 2.36 -22.36 -18.83
CA SER A 62 2.43 -21.16 -19.68
C SER A 62 1.39 -20.08 -19.36
N CYS A 63 0.97 -19.97 -18.09
CA CYS A 63 0.08 -18.90 -17.64
C CYS A 63 0.87 -17.61 -17.37
N TYR A 64 0.23 -16.46 -17.60
CA TYR A 64 0.76 -15.15 -17.22
C TYR A 64 0.77 -14.97 -15.70
N LEU A 65 1.63 -14.04 -15.24
CA LEU A 65 1.76 -13.67 -13.83
C LEU A 65 0.41 -13.16 -13.29
N THR A 66 -0.04 -13.76 -12.19
CA THR A 66 -1.30 -13.41 -11.55
C THR A 66 -1.05 -12.41 -10.41
N THR A 67 -1.73 -11.27 -10.51
CA THR A 67 -1.88 -10.27 -9.45
C THR A 67 -3.23 -10.47 -8.75
N GLY A 68 -3.36 -10.04 -7.48
CA GLY A 68 -4.42 -10.46 -6.55
C GLY A 68 -5.88 -10.38 -7.06
N PRO A 69 -6.78 -11.28 -6.59
CA PRO A 69 -8.13 -11.41 -7.10
C PRO A 69 -9.17 -10.51 -6.42
N PHE A 70 -8.78 -9.61 -5.50
CA PHE A 70 -9.75 -8.74 -4.80
C PHE A 70 -10.46 -7.78 -5.75
N SER A 71 -9.77 -7.24 -6.76
CA SER A 71 -10.37 -6.51 -7.88
C SER A 71 -11.51 -7.26 -8.58
N LYS A 72 -11.48 -8.60 -8.53
CA LYS A 72 -12.48 -9.46 -9.18
C LYS A 72 -13.55 -9.96 -8.22
N SER A 73 -13.21 -10.20 -6.96
CA SER A 73 -14.13 -10.81 -5.98
C SER A 73 -15.22 -9.83 -5.54
N ALA A 74 -14.90 -8.55 -5.32
CA ALA A 74 -15.88 -7.53 -4.94
C ALA A 74 -16.93 -7.28 -6.04
N VAL A 75 -16.48 -7.29 -7.29
CA VAL A 75 -17.34 -7.00 -8.46
C VAL A 75 -18.17 -8.23 -8.85
N ASN A 76 -17.61 -9.44 -8.71
CA ASN A 76 -18.30 -10.68 -9.07
C ASN A 76 -19.52 -11.00 -8.18
N TYR A 77 -19.62 -10.41 -6.99
CA TYR A 77 -20.82 -10.55 -6.13
C TYR A 77 -22.06 -9.86 -6.73
N ASN A 78 -21.89 -8.85 -7.59
CA ASN A 78 -23.00 -8.08 -8.19
C ASN A 78 -23.24 -8.40 -9.68
N ALA A 79 -22.38 -9.19 -10.31
CA ALA A 79 -22.31 -9.38 -11.76
C ALA A 79 -23.27 -10.46 -12.31
N GLY A 80 -24.58 -10.32 -12.07
CA GLY A 80 -25.60 -11.20 -12.64
C GLY A 80 -25.90 -10.87 -14.11
N TYR A 81 -25.19 -11.46 -15.08
CA TYR A 81 -25.39 -11.16 -16.51
C TYR A 81 -25.85 -12.35 -17.36
N LYS A 82 -26.85 -12.11 -18.23
CA LYS A 82 -27.39 -13.05 -19.22
C LYS A 82 -27.32 -12.45 -20.65
N THR A 83 -26.98 -13.29 -21.64
CA THR A 83 -27.21 -13.16 -23.12
C THR A 83 -26.30 -12.21 -23.94
N GLU A 84 -26.35 -12.13 -25.29
CA GLU A 84 -26.14 -13.10 -26.40
C GLU A 84 -25.01 -12.48 -27.28
N MET A 85 -24.29 -13.28 -28.09
CA MET A 85 -22.88 -13.08 -28.51
C MET A 85 -22.33 -11.70 -28.95
N SER A 86 -23.13 -10.76 -29.48
CA SER A 86 -22.63 -9.39 -29.81
C SER A 86 -22.67 -8.45 -28.60
N ASN A 87 -23.65 -8.66 -27.72
CA ASN A 87 -23.77 -7.95 -26.45
C ASN A 87 -22.67 -8.36 -25.46
N ILE A 88 -21.99 -9.48 -25.71
CA ILE A 88 -20.95 -10.01 -24.83
C ILE A 88 -19.73 -9.08 -24.79
N LEU A 89 -19.26 -8.55 -25.93
CA LEU A 89 -18.08 -7.66 -25.92
C LEU A 89 -18.40 -6.33 -25.20
N VAL A 90 -19.59 -5.78 -25.45
CA VAL A 90 -20.05 -4.55 -24.79
C VAL A 90 -20.28 -4.80 -23.30
N ALA A 91 -20.94 -5.89 -22.93
CA ALA A 91 -21.13 -6.28 -21.54
C ALA A 91 -19.80 -6.53 -20.83
N LEU A 92 -18.83 -7.20 -21.47
CA LEU A 92 -17.49 -7.39 -20.90
C LEU A 92 -16.78 -6.07 -20.69
N SER A 93 -16.83 -5.15 -21.67
CA SER A 93 -16.26 -3.81 -21.50
C SER A 93 -16.96 -3.03 -20.39
N ALA A 94 -18.29 -3.12 -20.28
CA ALA A 94 -19.04 -2.46 -19.23
C ALA A 94 -18.72 -3.03 -17.84
N ILE A 95 -18.58 -4.35 -17.72
CA ILE A 95 -18.17 -5.03 -16.48
C ILE A 95 -16.76 -4.62 -16.09
N ILE A 96 -15.83 -4.52 -17.05
CA ILE A 96 -14.47 -4.07 -16.77
C ILE A 96 -14.46 -2.60 -16.32
N MET A 97 -15.20 -1.73 -16.98
CA MET A 97 -15.29 -0.32 -16.59
C MET A 97 -15.94 -0.16 -15.22
N ASP A 98 -17.05 -0.85 -14.97
CA ASP A 98 -17.75 -0.86 -13.68
C ASP A 98 -16.86 -1.42 -12.56
N ALA A 99 -16.11 -2.48 -12.83
CA ALA A 99 -15.09 -3.00 -11.93
C ALA A 99 -14.02 -1.95 -11.61
N MET A 100 -13.52 -1.24 -12.62
CA MET A 100 -12.50 -0.21 -12.44
C MET A 100 -13.00 0.98 -11.64
N PHE A 101 -14.25 1.43 -11.85
CA PHE A 101 -14.87 2.49 -11.07
C PHE A 101 -15.21 2.04 -9.64
N GLY A 102 -15.66 0.79 -9.47
CA GLY A 102 -15.96 0.20 -8.17
C GLY A 102 -14.73 0.02 -7.26
N LEU A 103 -13.52 0.05 -7.83
CA LEU A 103 -12.27 0.02 -7.06
C LEU A 103 -11.86 1.37 -6.47
N ILE A 104 -12.45 2.47 -6.94
CA ILE A 104 -12.15 3.80 -6.40
C ILE A 104 -13.10 4.05 -5.23
N GLU A 105 -12.63 3.80 -4.01
CA GLU A 105 -13.34 4.09 -2.78
C GLU A 105 -13.29 5.61 -2.49
N TYR A 106 -14.19 6.35 -3.12
CA TYR A 106 -14.27 7.81 -3.01
C TYR A 106 -14.52 8.30 -1.57
N GLU A 107 -15.22 7.50 -0.76
CA GLU A 107 -15.52 7.85 0.64
C GLU A 107 -14.25 7.84 1.50
N GLU A 108 -13.39 6.84 1.31
CA GLU A 108 -12.08 6.78 1.98
C GLU A 108 -11.16 7.90 1.52
N ALA A 109 -11.15 8.21 0.21
CA ALA A 109 -10.33 9.29 -0.32
C ALA A 109 -10.69 10.67 0.29
N TYR A 110 -11.98 10.93 0.51
CA TYR A 110 -12.43 12.19 1.14
C TYR A 110 -12.12 12.23 2.65
N SER A 111 -12.28 11.10 3.35
CA SER A 111 -11.90 10.98 4.76
C SER A 111 -10.39 11.17 4.96
N LEU A 112 -9.58 10.55 4.11
CA LEU A 112 -8.12 10.62 4.14
C LEU A 112 -7.63 12.06 3.93
N PHE A 113 -8.23 12.81 3.00
CA PHE A 113 -7.90 14.23 2.80
C PHE A 113 -8.11 15.10 4.06
N LYS A 114 -9.07 14.72 4.90
CA LYS A 114 -9.38 15.44 6.15
C LYS A 114 -8.50 15.03 7.33
N VAL A 115 -7.91 13.83 7.27
CA VAL A 115 -7.09 13.26 8.34
C VAL A 115 -5.60 13.56 8.11
N ASP A 116 -5.09 13.31 6.89
CA ASP A 116 -3.67 13.47 6.58
C ASP A 116 -3.45 13.93 5.12
N GLU A 117 -2.99 15.17 4.97
CA GLU A 117 -2.73 15.81 3.67
C GLU A 117 -1.59 15.13 2.87
N PHE A 118 -0.66 14.46 3.56
CA PHE A 118 0.48 13.80 2.92
C PHE A 118 0.11 12.45 2.33
N ASP A 119 -0.78 11.69 2.97
CA ASP A 119 -1.25 10.39 2.46
C ASP A 119 -2.11 10.63 1.21
N PHE A 120 -2.93 11.68 1.23
CA PHE A 120 -3.64 12.12 0.04
C PHE A 120 -2.70 12.48 -1.12
N CYS A 121 -1.60 13.19 -0.83
CA CYS A 121 -0.61 13.53 -1.85
C CYS A 121 0.06 12.30 -2.47
N ILE A 122 0.39 11.29 -1.66
CA ILE A 122 0.95 10.00 -2.13
C ILE A 122 -0.04 9.28 -3.05
N CYS A 123 -1.32 9.19 -2.65
CA CYS A 123 -2.37 8.58 -3.46
C CYS A 123 -2.60 9.34 -4.78
N MET A 124 -2.63 10.67 -4.74
CA MET A 124 -2.78 11.51 -5.93
C MET A 124 -1.58 11.35 -6.88
N ALA A 125 -0.36 11.32 -6.33
CA ALA A 125 0.86 11.09 -7.10
C ALA A 125 0.87 9.69 -7.75
N ALA A 126 0.38 8.67 -7.05
CA ALA A 126 0.20 7.32 -7.61
C ALA A 126 -0.79 7.35 -8.79
N LEU A 127 -1.96 7.94 -8.59
CA LEU A 127 -3.03 7.99 -9.59
C LEU A 127 -2.60 8.75 -10.84
N VAL A 128 -2.04 9.95 -10.68
CA VAL A 128 -1.55 10.78 -11.78
C VAL A 128 -0.33 10.13 -12.44
N GLY A 129 0.58 9.56 -11.66
CA GLY A 129 1.77 8.88 -12.18
C GLY A 129 1.44 7.68 -13.05
N VAL A 130 0.53 6.81 -12.58
CA VAL A 130 0.08 5.65 -13.36
C VAL A 130 -0.70 6.08 -14.59
N ALA A 131 -1.56 7.10 -14.49
CA ALA A 131 -2.40 7.55 -15.61
C ALA A 131 -1.61 8.22 -16.75
N PHE A 132 -0.59 9.02 -16.43
CA PHE A 132 0.11 9.84 -17.44
C PHE A 132 1.50 9.32 -17.84
N ILE A 133 2.23 8.67 -16.93
CA ILE A 133 3.62 8.24 -17.17
C ILE A 133 3.68 6.74 -17.46
N GLY A 134 2.82 5.96 -16.81
CA GLY A 134 2.74 4.51 -16.94
C GLY A 134 2.86 3.81 -15.60
N MET A 135 2.34 2.59 -15.53
CA MET A 135 2.18 1.86 -14.26
C MET A 135 3.50 1.63 -13.51
N ASP A 136 4.58 1.32 -14.23
CA ASP A 136 5.88 1.02 -13.63
C ASP A 136 6.44 2.24 -12.86
N VAL A 137 6.42 3.40 -13.50
CA VAL A 137 6.98 4.64 -12.94
C VAL A 137 6.03 5.22 -11.90
N GLY A 138 4.72 5.19 -12.14
CA GLY A 138 3.71 5.68 -11.20
C GLY A 138 3.76 4.93 -9.87
N LEU A 139 3.87 3.60 -9.90
CA LEU A 139 3.96 2.79 -8.69
C LEU A 139 5.29 3.00 -7.95
N LEU A 140 6.42 3.07 -8.67
CA LEU A 140 7.71 3.33 -8.05
C LEU A 140 7.76 4.71 -7.37
N MET A 141 7.17 5.73 -7.99
CA MET A 141 7.11 7.08 -7.43
C MET A 141 6.28 7.12 -6.15
N SER A 142 5.10 6.50 -6.12
CA SER A 142 4.23 6.51 -4.94
C SER A 142 4.82 5.70 -3.78
N VAL A 143 5.39 4.52 -4.05
CA VAL A 143 6.07 3.71 -3.02
C VAL A 143 7.28 4.45 -2.46
N SER A 144 8.06 5.12 -3.31
CA SER A 144 9.21 5.92 -2.85
C SER A 144 8.79 7.08 -1.96
N LEU A 145 7.73 7.81 -2.34
CA LEU A 145 7.15 8.88 -1.54
C LEU A 145 6.58 8.36 -0.20
N ALA A 146 5.91 7.21 -0.20
CA ALA A 146 5.39 6.57 1.01
C ALA A 146 6.51 6.18 1.98
N ILE A 147 7.58 5.57 1.47
CA ILE A 147 8.75 5.19 2.28
C ILE A 147 9.44 6.44 2.82
N LEU A 148 9.63 7.46 1.99
CA LEU A 148 10.24 8.72 2.41
C LEU A 148 9.41 9.40 3.52
N ARG A 149 8.08 9.48 3.36
CA ARG A 149 7.18 10.02 4.37
C ARG A 149 7.19 9.20 5.66
N SER A 150 7.23 7.87 5.56
CA SER A 150 7.39 6.98 6.72
C SER A 150 8.68 7.27 7.49
N LEU A 151 9.80 7.46 6.78
CA LEU A 151 11.07 7.83 7.40
C LEU A 151 11.01 9.22 8.07
N LEU A 152 10.35 10.20 7.44
CA LEU A 152 10.16 11.54 8.00
C LEU A 152 9.29 11.53 9.26
N TYR A 153 8.24 10.71 9.28
CA TYR A 153 7.38 10.53 10.45
C TYR A 153 8.18 9.94 11.62
N VAL A 154 8.99 8.91 11.35
CA VAL A 154 9.88 8.34 12.36
C VAL A 154 10.90 9.36 12.86
N ALA A 155 11.39 10.26 12.01
CA ALA A 155 12.37 11.30 12.37
C ALA A 155 11.78 12.53 13.10
N ARG A 156 10.46 12.66 13.22
CA ARG A 156 9.78 13.81 13.86
C ARG A 156 8.73 13.33 14.87
N PRO A 157 9.12 12.69 15.98
CA PRO A 157 8.18 12.20 16.97
C PRO A 157 7.57 13.35 17.76
N ALA A 158 6.26 13.27 18.01
CA ALA A 158 5.59 14.21 18.89
C ALA A 158 6.11 14.07 20.33
N THR A 159 6.57 15.19 20.91
CA THR A 159 6.97 15.27 22.32
C THR A 159 5.85 15.89 23.14
N CYS A 160 5.45 15.23 24.22
CA CYS A 160 4.42 15.72 25.14
C CYS A 160 5.07 16.19 26.44
N LYS A 161 4.77 17.44 26.84
CA LYS A 161 5.17 18.00 28.14
C LYS A 161 4.10 17.64 29.18
N LEU A 162 4.49 16.96 30.26
CA LEU A 162 3.56 16.55 31.32
C LEU A 162 3.62 17.51 32.50
N GLY A 163 2.44 17.79 33.05
CA GLY A 163 2.24 18.52 34.30
C GLY A 163 1.51 17.65 35.31
N SER A 164 1.67 17.96 36.59
CA SER A 164 0.97 17.28 37.66
C SER A 164 -0.40 17.91 37.85
N LEU A 165 -1.45 17.10 37.98
CA LEU A 165 -2.74 17.60 38.42
C LEU A 165 -2.72 17.75 39.96
N PRO A 166 -3.13 18.90 40.52
CA PRO A 166 -3.27 19.02 41.96
C PRO A 166 -4.32 18.00 42.45
N ASP A 167 -3.99 17.26 43.51
CA ASP A 167 -4.89 16.37 44.26
C ASP A 167 -5.15 14.94 43.72
N SER A 168 -4.41 14.47 42.69
CA SER A 168 -4.58 13.09 42.18
C SER A 168 -3.30 12.29 41.91
N GLY A 169 -2.11 12.91 42.03
CA GLY A 169 -0.83 12.24 41.72
C GLY A 169 -0.67 11.82 40.26
N LEU A 170 -1.56 12.28 39.37
CA LEU A 170 -1.57 11.95 37.94
C LEU A 170 -0.83 13.02 37.14
N TYR A 171 0.01 12.56 36.20
CA TYR A 171 0.72 13.40 35.25
C TYR A 171 -0.03 13.39 33.91
N CYS A 172 -0.54 14.54 33.50
CA CYS A 172 -1.30 14.72 32.27
C CYS A 172 -0.63 15.72 31.35
N ASP A 173 -0.94 15.68 30.05
CA ASP A 173 -0.41 16.65 29.10
C ASP A 173 -0.95 18.06 29.42
N ILE A 174 -0.05 19.02 29.60
CA ILE A 174 -0.37 20.41 29.96
C ILE A 174 -1.22 21.08 28.87
N LYS A 175 -1.06 20.69 27.61
CA LYS A 175 -1.86 21.22 26.49
C LYS A 175 -3.29 20.69 26.49
N GLN A 176 -3.49 19.47 26.97
CA GLN A 176 -4.80 18.79 26.95
C GLN A 176 -5.61 19.09 28.22
N TYR A 177 -4.93 19.36 29.35
CA TYR A 177 -5.54 19.73 30.62
C TYR A 177 -4.89 21.01 31.20
N PRO A 178 -5.51 22.20 31.00
CA PRO A 178 -4.95 23.47 31.47
C PRO A 178 -4.91 23.64 33.00
N LEU A 179 -5.49 22.69 33.76
CA LEU A 179 -5.41 22.63 35.22
C LEU A 179 -4.13 21.92 35.72
N ALA A 180 -3.36 21.26 34.84
CA ALA A 180 -2.11 20.61 35.19
C ALA A 180 -0.99 21.65 35.36
N THR A 181 -0.38 21.69 36.54
CA THR A 181 0.72 22.61 36.87
C THR A 181 2.05 21.89 36.78
N GLY A 182 3.01 22.52 36.10
CA GLY A 182 4.40 22.05 36.09
C GLY A 182 5.05 22.28 37.45
N ILE A 183 5.90 21.35 37.89
CA ILE A 183 6.68 21.53 39.11
C ILE A 183 7.83 22.51 38.78
N PRO A 184 8.01 23.62 39.52
CA PRO A 184 9.08 24.57 39.24
C PRO A 184 10.45 23.88 39.34
N GLY A 185 11.23 23.92 38.25
CA GLY A 185 12.57 23.33 38.17
C GLY A 185 12.65 21.88 37.69
N ILE A 186 11.53 21.21 37.36
CA ILE A 186 11.51 19.84 36.86
C ILE A 186 10.65 19.75 35.59
N LEU A 187 11.26 19.41 34.44
CA LEU A 187 10.58 19.16 33.17
C LEU A 187 10.39 17.65 32.94
N ILE A 188 9.14 17.19 32.87
CA ILE A 188 8.81 15.78 32.58
C ILE A 188 8.31 15.68 31.15
N LEU A 189 9.07 14.99 30.30
CA LEU A 189 8.75 14.74 28.90
C LEU A 189 8.39 13.27 28.70
N LYS A 190 7.21 12.98 28.14
CA LYS A 190 6.87 11.63 27.66
C LYS A 190 7.18 11.57 26.18
N LEU A 191 8.09 10.67 25.83
CA LEU A 191 8.38 10.32 24.45
C LEU A 191 7.29 9.34 23.99
N GLY A 192 6.46 9.76 23.05
CA GLY A 192 5.38 8.94 22.51
C GLY A 192 5.83 7.85 21.52
N SER A 193 7.14 7.71 21.29
CA SER A 193 7.69 6.78 20.29
C SER A 193 9.03 6.17 20.73
N PRO A 194 9.39 4.98 20.23
CA PRO A 194 10.69 4.38 20.47
C PRO A 194 11.83 5.25 19.89
N ILE A 195 12.95 5.30 20.62
CA ILE A 195 14.09 6.15 20.28
C ILE A 195 14.96 5.42 19.25
N TYR A 196 15.07 5.99 18.05
CA TYR A 196 16.00 5.53 17.01
C TYR A 196 17.23 6.44 16.92
N PHE A 197 18.34 5.92 16.36
CA PHE A 197 19.56 6.71 16.14
C PHE A 197 19.29 7.99 15.34
N ALA A 198 18.43 7.92 14.33
CA ALA A 198 18.03 9.07 13.51
C ALA A 198 17.30 10.18 14.30
N ASN A 199 16.63 9.83 15.40
CA ASN A 199 15.87 10.76 16.24
C ASN A 199 16.67 11.37 17.38
N CYS A 200 17.81 10.76 17.73
CA CYS A 200 18.52 11.10 18.95
C CYS A 200 19.08 12.54 18.91
N SER A 201 19.51 13.01 17.74
CA SER A 201 19.98 14.38 17.52
C SER A 201 18.85 15.39 17.74
N TYR A 202 17.66 15.11 17.19
CA TYR A 202 16.49 15.99 17.31
C TYR A 202 15.97 16.08 18.75
N LEU A 203 15.94 14.93 19.46
CA LEU A 203 15.53 14.90 20.87
C LEU A 203 16.53 15.63 21.77
N LYS A 204 17.83 15.51 21.48
CA LYS A 204 18.88 16.20 22.23
C LYS A 204 18.74 17.72 22.09
N GLU A 205 18.61 18.23 20.88
CA GLU A 205 18.50 19.67 20.63
C GLU A 205 17.26 20.28 21.31
N ARG A 206 16.11 19.59 21.26
CA ARG A 206 14.88 20.02 21.93
C ARG A 206 14.96 19.98 23.47
N SER A 207 15.73 19.05 24.04
CA SER A 207 15.88 18.90 25.50
C SER A 207 16.80 19.94 26.15
N PHE A 208 17.65 20.59 25.38
CA PHE A 208 18.63 21.57 25.87
C PHE A 208 18.16 23.04 25.68
N ASP A 209 17.07 23.28 24.95
CA ASP A 209 16.53 24.61 24.65
C ASP A 209 15.34 25.05 25.55
N ASP A 210 14.88 24.21 26.48
CA ASP A 210 13.81 24.48 27.46
C ASP A 210 14.35 24.47 28.90
#